data_AF-A0A536KLA9-F1
#
_entry.id   AF-A0A536KLA9-F1
#
_cell.length_a   1.000
_cell.length_b   1.000
_cell.length_c   1.000
_cell.angle_alpha   90.00
_cell.angle_beta   90.00
_cell.angle_gamma   90.00
#
_symmetry.space_group_name_H-M   'P 1'
#
loop_
_entity.id
_entity.type
_entity.pdbx_description
1 polymer ?
#
loop_
_entity_poly.entity_id
_entity_poly.type
_entity_poly.pdbx_seq_one_letter_code
_entity_poly.pdbx_strand_id
1 'polypeptide(L)'
;DNSGLFMKYLRRGSGYYIDVGASELVANGDIKLESGVDVVRLTENAVVLSNGKTLPADLVVYATGYGSMNGWAADLISPEVAAKVGKCWGLGSNTAKDPGPWEGELRNMWKPTQQEALWFHGGNLHQSRHYSLYLALQLKARMEGIPTPVYGLQEVHHLS
;
A
#
# COMPACT_ATOMS: atom_id res chain seq x y z
N ASP A 1 -14.61 -13.51 5.20
CA ASP A 1 -15.45 -14.13 4.16
C ASP A 1 -14.74 -15.24 3.40
N ASN A 2 -13.68 -15.88 3.96
CA ASN A 2 -12.98 -17.02 3.37
C ASN A 2 -12.46 -16.83 1.92
N SER A 3 -12.34 -15.60 1.44
CA SER A 3 -11.88 -15.27 0.09
C SER A 3 -10.36 -15.39 -0.11
N GLY A 4 -9.65 -15.88 0.91
CA GLY A 4 -8.20 -16.10 0.88
C GLY A 4 -7.33 -14.84 0.86
N LEU A 5 -6.02 -15.08 0.70
CA LEU A 5 -4.96 -14.09 0.72
C LEU A 5 -5.16 -13.00 -0.34
N PHE A 6 -5.45 -13.39 -1.58
CA PHE A 6 -5.45 -12.47 -2.71
C PHE A 6 -6.54 -11.40 -2.57
N MET A 7 -7.75 -11.79 -2.14
CA MET A 7 -8.82 -10.82 -1.89
C MET A 7 -8.54 -9.94 -0.66
N LYS A 8 -7.84 -10.46 0.36
CA LYS A 8 -7.37 -9.63 1.48
C LYS A 8 -6.38 -8.56 0.99
N TYR A 9 -5.47 -8.94 0.10
CA TYR A 9 -4.53 -8.03 -0.54
C TYR A 9 -5.23 -6.95 -1.38
N LEU A 10 -6.15 -7.32 -2.27
CA LEU A 10 -6.85 -6.34 -3.10
C LEU A 10 -7.67 -5.35 -2.27
N ARG A 11 -8.33 -5.81 -1.20
CA ARG A 11 -9.16 -4.94 -0.35
C ARG A 11 -8.32 -4.03 0.55
N ARG A 12 -7.23 -4.55 1.13
CA ARG A 12 -6.54 -3.88 2.26
C ARG A 12 -5.10 -3.46 1.99
N GLY A 13 -4.48 -4.02 0.95
CA GLY A 13 -3.05 -3.87 0.66
C GLY A 13 -2.12 -4.38 1.77
N SER A 14 -2.64 -5.04 2.80
CA SER A 14 -1.93 -5.31 4.05
C SER A 14 -2.59 -6.41 4.89
N GLY A 15 -1.94 -6.75 6.01
CA GLY A 15 -2.50 -7.63 7.05
C GLY A 15 -2.40 -9.11 6.71
N TYR A 16 -1.45 -9.49 5.86
CA TYR A 16 -1.13 -10.87 5.55
C TYR A 16 0.37 -11.09 5.67
N TYR A 17 0.75 -12.35 5.81
CA TYR A 17 2.11 -12.82 5.83
C TYR A 17 2.20 -14.01 4.89
N ILE A 18 3.23 -14.04 4.05
CA ILE A 18 3.53 -15.19 3.19
C ILE A 18 4.73 -15.85 3.82
N ASP A 19 4.53 -17.05 4.34
CA ASP A 19 5.64 -17.81 4.89
C ASP A 19 6.55 -18.30 3.78
N VAL A 20 7.82 -17.96 3.91
CA VAL A 20 8.92 -18.39 3.03
C VAL A 20 10.00 -19.13 3.84
N GLY A 21 9.65 -19.60 5.04
CA GLY A 21 10.50 -20.42 5.91
C GLY A 21 10.77 -19.80 7.28
N ALA A 22 10.52 -18.50 7.47
CA ALA A 22 10.83 -17.83 8.73
C ALA A 22 9.85 -18.17 9.85
N SER A 23 8.61 -18.60 9.54
CA SER A 23 7.66 -18.98 10.60
C SER A 23 8.12 -20.22 11.37
N GLU A 24 8.72 -21.20 10.68
CA GLU A 24 9.29 -22.38 11.33
C GLU A 24 10.49 -22.00 12.22
N LEU A 25 11.36 -21.10 11.77
CA LEU A 25 12.48 -20.60 12.57
C LEU A 25 12.03 -19.86 13.83
N VAL A 26 10.93 -19.10 13.76
CA VAL A 26 10.31 -18.48 14.95
C VAL A 26 9.73 -19.54 15.87
N ALA A 27 9.02 -20.53 15.34
CA ALA A 27 8.41 -21.61 16.12
C ALA A 27 9.46 -22.49 16.84
N ASN A 28 10.59 -22.74 16.18
CA ASN A 28 11.72 -23.49 16.74
C ASN A 28 12.55 -22.68 17.75
N GLY A 29 12.37 -21.35 17.80
CA GLY A 29 13.12 -20.45 18.67
C GLY A 29 14.47 -20.00 18.11
N ASP A 30 14.79 -20.35 16.86
CA ASP A 30 15.99 -19.89 16.15
C ASP A 30 15.92 -18.39 15.86
N ILE A 31 14.72 -17.87 15.59
CA ILE A 31 14.43 -16.43 15.58
C ILE A 31 13.69 -16.06 16.86
N LYS A 32 14.34 -15.26 17.71
CA LYS A 32 13.74 -14.74 18.94
C LYS A 32 12.72 -13.65 18.61
N LEU A 33 11.58 -13.68 19.31
CA LEU A 33 10.48 -12.73 19.14
C LEU A 33 10.26 -11.94 20.43
N GLU A 34 10.29 -10.61 20.34
CA GLU A 34 9.82 -9.70 21.39
C GLU A 34 8.57 -8.99 20.85
N SER A 35 7.40 -9.29 21.42
CA SER A 35 6.09 -8.82 20.94
C SER A 35 5.31 -8.06 22.01
N GLY A 36 4.34 -7.25 21.58
CA GLY A 36 3.52 -6.45 22.51
C GLY A 36 4.29 -5.26 23.11
N VAL A 37 5.35 -4.83 22.42
CA VAL A 37 6.27 -3.76 22.82
C VAL A 37 6.57 -2.90 21.61
N ASP A 38 6.89 -1.64 21.87
CA ASP A 38 7.31 -0.68 20.85
C ASP A 38 8.79 -0.35 21.00
N VAL A 39 9.42 0.05 19.90
CA VAL A 39 10.78 0.61 19.92
C VAL A 39 10.69 2.07 20.41
N VAL A 40 11.34 2.37 21.52
CA VAL A 40 11.37 3.71 22.13
C VAL A 40 12.49 4.55 21.53
N ARG A 41 13.70 3.98 21.46
CA ARG A 41 14.88 4.63 20.88
C ARG A 41 15.95 3.61 20.51
N LEU A 42 16.84 4.03 19.64
CA LEU A 42 18.11 3.34 19.38
C LEU A 42 19.21 3.95 20.25
N THR A 43 20.15 3.13 20.69
CA THR A 43 21.46 3.57 21.18
C THR A 43 22.51 3.24 20.13
N GLU A 44 23.77 3.56 20.41
CA GLU A 44 24.90 3.20 19.55
C GLU A 44 24.98 1.70 19.23
N ASN A 45 24.52 0.84 20.15
CA ASN A 45 24.70 -0.61 20.08
C ASN A 45 23.47 -1.42 20.54
N ALA A 46 22.29 -0.80 20.64
CA ALA A 46 21.10 -1.49 21.12
C ALA A 46 19.75 -0.85 20.70
N VAL A 47 18.68 -1.63 20.84
CA VAL A 47 17.28 -1.20 20.70
C VAL A 47 16.65 -1.16 22.09
N VAL A 48 16.12 -0.01 22.51
CA VAL A 48 15.40 0.14 23.78
C VAL A 48 13.90 -0.01 23.53
N LEU A 49 13.28 -0.93 24.25
CA LEU A 49 11.86 -1.28 24.14
C LEU A 49 11.02 -0.64 25.24
N SER A 50 9.71 -0.49 24.98
CA SER A 50 8.77 0.17 25.90
C SER A 50 8.58 -0.56 27.23
N ASN A 51 8.88 -1.86 27.30
CA ASN A 51 8.87 -2.64 28.55
C ASN A 51 10.17 -2.51 29.36
N GLY A 52 11.08 -1.60 28.97
CA GLY A 52 12.38 -1.38 29.63
C GLY A 52 13.49 -2.34 29.21
N LYS A 53 13.21 -3.37 28.39
CA LYS A 53 14.26 -4.23 27.83
C LYS A 53 15.16 -3.42 26.89
N THR A 54 16.45 -3.75 26.92
CA THR A 54 17.44 -3.25 25.96
C THR A 54 18.02 -4.45 25.23
N LEU A 55 17.89 -4.47 23.91
CA LEU A 55 18.39 -5.55 23.05
C LEU A 55 19.67 -5.10 22.35
N PRO A 56 20.85 -5.67 22.70
CA PRO A 56 22.07 -5.41 21.96
C PRO A 56 21.92 -5.78 20.48
N ALA A 57 22.38 -4.92 19.58
CA ALA A 57 22.30 -5.15 18.15
C ALA A 57 23.43 -4.40 17.42
N ASP A 58 24.13 -5.10 16.53
CA ASP A 58 25.11 -4.50 15.61
C ASP A 58 24.44 -3.93 14.34
N LEU A 59 23.22 -4.37 14.03
CA LEU A 59 22.43 -3.94 12.88
C LEU A 59 20.94 -3.89 13.23
N VAL A 60 20.26 -2.83 12.80
CA VAL A 60 18.81 -2.67 12.91
C VAL A 60 18.20 -2.51 11.51
N VAL A 61 17.23 -3.35 11.17
CA VAL A 61 16.50 -3.28 9.91
C VAL A 61 15.06 -2.82 10.16
N TYR A 62 14.70 -1.65 9.65
CA TYR A 62 13.32 -1.14 9.72
C TYR A 62 12.44 -1.81 8.66
N ALA A 63 11.73 -2.86 9.05
CA ALA A 63 10.73 -3.55 8.24
C ALA A 63 9.29 -3.11 8.62
N THR A 64 9.08 -1.80 8.82
CA THR A 64 7.82 -1.21 9.37
C THR A 64 6.69 -1.08 8.34
N GLY A 65 6.92 -1.52 7.10
CA GLY A 65 5.94 -1.46 6.03
C GLY A 65 5.84 -0.09 5.34
N TYR A 66 4.72 0.13 4.65
CA TYR A 66 4.49 1.33 3.84
C TYR A 66 3.23 2.07 4.32
N GLY A 67 3.30 3.41 4.26
CA GLY A 67 2.13 4.28 4.41
C GLY A 67 1.20 4.24 3.19
N SER A 68 0.11 5.01 3.23
CA SER A 68 -0.81 5.11 2.09
C SER A 68 -0.20 5.96 0.96
N MET A 69 -0.54 5.63 -0.30
CA MET A 69 -0.13 6.45 -1.45
C MET A 69 -0.76 7.85 -1.40
N ASN A 70 -1.96 7.99 -0.83
CA ASN A 70 -2.61 9.27 -0.58
C ASN A 70 -1.80 10.16 0.38
N GLY A 71 -1.19 9.58 1.42
CA GLY A 71 -0.33 10.33 2.34
C GLY A 71 0.87 10.92 1.61
N TRP A 72 1.55 10.11 0.79
CA TRP A 72 2.63 10.59 -0.07
C TRP A 72 2.18 11.66 -1.07
N ALA A 73 0.99 11.54 -1.66
CA ALA A 73 0.45 12.59 -2.53
C ALA A 73 0.21 13.91 -1.80
N ALA A 74 -0.22 13.85 -0.52
CA ALA A 74 -0.41 15.03 0.31
C ALA A 74 0.92 15.71 0.65
N ASP A 75 1.93 14.92 1.02
CA ASP A 75 3.24 15.41 1.43
C ASP A 75 4.09 15.93 0.26
N LEU A 76 4.00 15.28 -0.92
CA LEU A 76 4.83 15.61 -2.08
C LEU A 76 4.20 16.64 -3.03
N ILE A 77 2.86 16.71 -3.09
CA ILE A 77 2.15 17.58 -4.03
C ILE A 77 1.33 18.60 -3.23
N SER A 78 0.20 18.18 -2.66
CA SER A 78 -0.58 18.99 -1.71
C SER A 78 -1.74 18.17 -1.10
N PRO A 79 -2.25 18.55 0.08
CA PRO A 79 -3.45 17.96 0.66
C PRO A 79 -4.66 18.02 -0.28
N GLU A 80 -4.83 19.11 -1.05
CA GLU A 80 -5.93 19.28 -1.99
C GLU A 80 -5.82 18.30 -3.16
N VAL A 81 -4.61 18.04 -3.66
CA VAL A 81 -4.40 17.02 -4.71
C VAL A 81 -4.69 15.63 -4.16
N ALA A 82 -4.24 15.29 -2.95
CA ALA A 82 -4.52 14.01 -2.33
C ALA A 82 -6.03 13.78 -2.13
N ALA A 83 -6.75 14.83 -1.70
CA ALA A 83 -8.20 14.83 -1.58
C ALA A 83 -8.89 14.72 -2.95
N LYS A 84 -8.38 15.41 -3.98
CA LYS A 84 -8.95 15.34 -5.32
C LYS A 84 -8.79 13.95 -5.95
N VAL A 85 -7.64 13.30 -5.79
CA VAL A 85 -7.38 11.95 -6.34
C VAL A 85 -8.39 10.94 -5.80
N GLY A 86 -8.75 11.02 -4.52
CA GLY A 86 -9.54 9.97 -3.88
C GLY A 86 -8.70 8.79 -3.42
N LYS A 87 -9.33 7.85 -2.74
CA LYS A 87 -8.64 6.69 -2.16
C LYS A 87 -7.87 5.92 -3.23
N CYS A 88 -6.60 5.61 -2.98
CA CYS A 88 -5.82 4.67 -3.76
C CYS A 88 -5.91 3.29 -3.10
N TRP A 89 -6.06 2.24 -3.92
CA TRP A 89 -6.22 0.85 -3.47
C TRP A 89 -7.57 0.53 -2.81
N GLY A 90 -7.92 -0.75 -2.82
CA GLY A 90 -9.23 -1.25 -2.35
C GLY A 90 -10.24 -1.35 -3.48
N LEU A 91 -11.26 -2.18 -3.28
CA LEU A 91 -12.31 -2.49 -4.26
C LEU A 91 -13.68 -1.95 -3.84
N GLY A 92 -13.80 -1.47 -2.60
CA GLY A 92 -15.06 -1.01 -2.04
C GLY A 92 -15.96 -2.09 -1.52
N SER A 93 -15.36 -3.13 -0.93
CA SER A 93 -16.07 -4.32 -0.47
C SER A 93 -16.87 -4.12 0.82
N ASN A 94 -17.07 -2.88 1.27
CA ASN A 94 -17.73 -2.52 2.53
C ASN A 94 -17.16 -3.28 3.76
N THR A 95 -15.83 -3.31 3.87
CA THR A 95 -15.12 -3.89 5.02
C THR A 95 -14.35 -2.82 5.79
N ALA A 96 -13.96 -3.09 7.04
CA ALA A 96 -13.30 -2.12 7.93
C ALA A 96 -12.08 -1.38 7.33
N LYS A 97 -11.35 -1.99 6.38
CA LYS A 97 -10.20 -1.36 5.70
C LYS A 97 -10.45 -1.05 4.21
N ASP A 98 -11.65 -1.37 3.73
CA ASP A 98 -12.11 -1.17 2.35
C ASP A 98 -13.59 -0.75 2.35
N PRO A 99 -13.91 0.47 2.85
CA PRO A 99 -15.28 0.97 2.82
C PRO A 99 -15.79 1.05 1.39
N GLY A 100 -17.10 0.90 1.23
CA GLY A 100 -17.77 1.04 -0.07
C GLY A 100 -17.68 2.47 -0.65
N PRO A 101 -18.32 2.71 -1.80
CA PRO A 101 -19.07 1.74 -2.62
C PRO A 101 -18.14 0.80 -3.41
N TRP A 102 -18.68 -0.32 -3.89
CA TRP A 102 -17.97 -1.27 -4.76
C TRP A 102 -17.62 -0.63 -6.11
N GLU A 103 -16.35 -0.74 -6.52
CA GLU A 103 -15.81 -0.05 -7.69
C GLU A 103 -15.56 -0.97 -8.88
N GLY A 104 -15.67 -2.29 -8.69
CA GLY A 104 -15.37 -3.29 -9.73
C GLY A 104 -13.88 -3.51 -10.01
N GLU A 105 -13.03 -2.54 -9.68
CA GLU A 105 -11.58 -2.58 -9.88
C GLU A 105 -10.83 -1.86 -8.74
N LEU A 106 -9.50 -1.97 -8.72
CA LEU A 106 -8.69 -1.26 -7.73
C LEU A 106 -8.79 0.26 -7.94
N ARG A 107 -9.10 0.98 -6.86
CA ARG A 107 -9.21 2.44 -6.91
C ARG A 107 -7.91 3.11 -7.30
N ASN A 108 -7.98 3.99 -8.30
CA ASN A 108 -6.91 4.89 -8.73
C ASN A 108 -5.56 4.23 -9.07
N MET A 109 -5.53 2.92 -9.34
CA MET A 109 -4.31 2.21 -9.72
C MET A 109 -4.21 2.06 -11.24
N TRP A 110 -3.07 2.47 -11.81
CA TRP A 110 -2.68 2.27 -13.22
C TRP A 110 -3.62 2.91 -14.28
N LYS A 111 -4.41 3.90 -13.88
CA LYS A 111 -5.35 4.64 -14.73
C LYS A 111 -5.34 6.14 -14.38
N PRO A 112 -5.91 7.01 -15.24
CA PRO A 112 -5.99 8.43 -14.93
C PRO A 112 -6.84 8.65 -13.67
N THR A 113 -6.42 9.59 -12.85
CA THR A 113 -7.15 9.97 -11.63
C THR A 113 -7.98 11.23 -11.86
N GLN A 114 -8.78 11.61 -10.87
CA GLN A 114 -9.48 12.90 -10.81
C GLN A 114 -8.52 14.10 -10.91
N GLN A 115 -7.27 13.93 -10.46
CA GLN A 115 -6.23 14.92 -10.73
C GLN A 115 -5.67 14.72 -12.14
N GLU A 116 -5.76 15.78 -12.94
CA GLU A 116 -5.23 15.78 -14.30
C GLU A 116 -3.72 15.49 -14.30
N ALA A 117 -3.31 14.69 -15.30
CA ALA A 117 -1.94 14.28 -15.53
C ALA A 117 -1.28 13.52 -14.36
N LEU A 118 -2.07 12.88 -13.49
CA LEU A 118 -1.57 12.06 -12.38
C LEU A 118 -2.07 10.62 -12.46
N TRP A 119 -1.13 9.68 -12.27
CA TRP A 119 -1.35 8.23 -12.20
C TRP A 119 -0.58 7.65 -11.02
N PHE A 120 -1.13 6.60 -10.41
CA PHE A 120 -0.42 5.81 -9.41
C PHE A 120 -0.02 4.46 -9.99
N HIS A 121 1.25 4.10 -9.81
CA HIS A 121 1.79 2.80 -10.18
C HIS A 121 2.36 2.13 -8.93
N GLY A 122 1.89 0.92 -8.63
CA GLY A 122 2.32 0.18 -7.46
C GLY A 122 1.80 -1.24 -7.48
N GLY A 123 1.84 -1.89 -6.32
CA GLY A 123 1.53 -3.30 -6.17
C GLY A 123 2.78 -4.18 -6.12
N ASN A 124 2.58 -5.49 -6.12
CA ASN A 124 3.69 -6.44 -6.16
C ASN A 124 4.30 -6.56 -7.56
N LEU A 125 5.40 -7.30 -7.69
CA LEU A 125 6.11 -7.47 -8.97
C LEU A 125 5.20 -7.97 -10.11
N HIS A 126 4.24 -8.84 -9.81
CA HIS A 126 3.27 -9.32 -10.81
C HIS A 126 2.42 -8.16 -11.36
N GLN A 127 1.85 -7.34 -10.47
CA GLN A 127 1.04 -6.19 -10.89
C GLN A 127 1.88 -5.12 -11.57
N SER A 128 3.06 -4.79 -11.04
CA SER A 128 3.95 -3.83 -11.69
C SER A 128 4.28 -4.28 -13.11
N ARG A 129 4.73 -5.53 -13.31
CA ARG A 129 5.05 -6.06 -14.64
C ARG A 129 3.85 -6.02 -15.59
N HIS A 130 2.67 -6.42 -15.11
CA HIS A 130 1.47 -6.45 -15.94
C HIS A 130 1.00 -5.05 -16.33
N TYR A 131 0.96 -4.11 -15.37
CA TYR A 131 0.37 -2.79 -15.56
C TYR A 131 1.34 -1.72 -16.10
N SER A 132 2.66 -1.98 -16.13
CA SER A 132 3.61 -1.04 -16.74
C SER A 132 3.29 -0.78 -18.22
N LEU A 133 2.95 -1.82 -18.99
CA LEU A 133 2.63 -1.66 -20.41
C LEU A 133 1.36 -0.84 -20.62
N TYR A 134 0.28 -1.15 -19.88
CA TYR A 134 -0.98 -0.41 -20.00
C TYR A 134 -0.82 1.07 -19.65
N LEU A 135 -0.09 1.38 -18.58
CA LEU A 135 0.17 2.76 -18.20
C LEU A 135 1.06 3.47 -19.23
N ALA A 136 2.11 2.82 -19.73
CA ALA A 136 2.97 3.40 -20.77
C ALA A 136 2.19 3.70 -22.06
N LEU A 137 1.29 2.80 -22.48
CA LEU A 137 0.44 3.01 -23.66
C LEU A 137 -0.54 4.16 -23.46
N GLN A 138 -1.13 4.32 -22.27
CA GLN A 138 -1.98 5.48 -21.97
C GLN A 138 -1.20 6.81 -22.08
N LEU A 139 0.00 6.86 -21.51
CA LEU A 139 0.86 8.05 -21.58
C LEU A 139 1.26 8.36 -23.03
N LYS A 140 1.68 7.34 -23.79
CA LYS A 140 2.04 7.50 -25.20
C LYS A 140 0.85 7.97 -26.04
N ALA A 141 -0.34 7.40 -25.86
CA ALA A 141 -1.55 7.83 -26.55
C ALA A 141 -1.83 9.32 -26.31
N ARG A 142 -1.73 9.79 -25.06
CA ARG A 142 -1.89 11.22 -24.73
C ARG A 142 -0.84 12.11 -25.39
N MET A 143 0.42 11.65 -25.47
CA MET A 143 1.50 12.39 -26.16
C MET A 143 1.23 12.54 -27.67
N GLU A 144 0.58 11.55 -28.29
CA GLU A 144 0.20 11.57 -29.70
C GLU A 144 -1.15 12.26 -29.96
N GLY A 145 -1.77 12.85 -28.94
CA GLY A 145 -3.10 13.46 -29.06
C GLY A 145 -4.23 12.44 -29.27
N ILE A 146 -3.98 11.16 -29.02
CA ILE A 146 -4.98 10.10 -29.10
C ILE A 146 -5.83 10.15 -27.82
N PRO A 147 -7.18 10.28 -27.94
CA PRO A 147 -8.05 10.27 -26.77
C PRO A 147 -7.87 8.99 -25.94
N THR A 148 -7.67 9.13 -24.64
CA THR A 148 -7.64 8.03 -23.67
C THR A 148 -8.88 8.11 -22.76
N PRO A 149 -10.08 7.76 -23.25
CA PRO A 149 -11.28 7.79 -22.43
C PRO A 149 -11.14 6.80 -21.27
N VAL A 150 -11.53 7.23 -20.08
CA VAL A 150 -11.61 6.37 -18.91
C VAL A 150 -13.05 5.89 -18.79
N TYR A 151 -13.25 4.57 -18.74
CA TYR A 151 -14.55 4.00 -18.43
C TYR A 151 -14.84 4.27 -16.94
N GLY A 152 -15.62 5.31 -16.66
CA GLY A 152 -16.03 5.69 -15.31
C GLY A 152 -14.89 6.20 -14.44
N LEU A 153 -14.62 7.51 -14.47
CA LEU A 153 -13.78 8.15 -13.47
C LEU A 153 -14.50 8.09 -12.12
N GLN A 154 -13.89 7.44 -11.13
CA GLN A 154 -14.56 7.20 -9.85
C GLN A 154 -14.84 8.51 -9.11
N GLU A 155 -16.03 8.57 -8.50
CA GLU A 155 -16.36 9.63 -7.56
C GLU A 155 -15.52 9.53 -6.30
N VAL A 156 -15.26 10.68 -5.68
CA VAL A 156 -14.42 10.78 -4.49
C VAL A 156 -15.29 10.61 -3.25
N HIS A 157 -15.25 9.43 -2.63
CA HIS A 157 -16.15 9.08 -1.50
C HIS A 157 -15.54 9.19 -0.09
N HIS A 158 -14.31 9.69 0.05
CA HIS A 158 -13.58 9.68 1.34
C HIS A 158 -13.64 11.01 2.11
N LEU A 159 -14.29 12.03 1.55
CA LEU A 159 -14.42 13.37 2.15
C LEU A 159 -15.77 13.58 2.86
N SER A 160 -16.62 12.56 2.89
CA SER A 160 -17.96 12.56 3.51
C SER A 160 -18.05 11.56 4.65
#